data_AF-A0A950GWM9-F1
#
_entry.id   AF-A0A950GWM9-F1
#
_cell.length_a   1.000
_cell.length_b   1.000
_cell.length_c   1.000
_cell.angle_alpha   90.00
_cell.angle_beta   90.00
_cell.angle_gamma   90.00
#
_symmetry.space_group_name_H-M   'P 1'
#
loop_
_entity.id
_entity.type
_entity.pdbx_description
1 polymer ?
#
loop_
_entity_poly.entity_id
_entity_poly.type
_entity_poly.pdbx_seq_one_letter_code
_entity_poly.pdbx_strand_id
1 'polypeptide(L)'
;MWIDGRGSSVLDRPECLRLLALASEAGSVGHLAFSLPDAGQPPVVLPVNFRFRAGEIVLRLGAGLMSESTEGHLVAFEVDRVDRSAGDAWSVLVRGLARLVDPPQERRSMMAAEP
;
A
#
# COMPACT_ATOMS: atom_id res chain seq x y z
N MET A 1 20.05 -12.79 8.33
CA MET A 1 19.00 -12.00 9.01
C MET A 1 19.64 -10.67 9.38
N TRP A 2 19.16 -9.57 8.81
CA TRP A 2 19.66 -8.22 9.10
C TRP A 2 18.65 -7.54 10.03
N ILE A 3 19.13 -6.85 11.05
CA ILE A 3 18.30 -6.10 11.99
C ILE A 3 18.44 -4.61 11.67
N ASP A 4 17.32 -3.89 11.58
CA ASP A 4 17.34 -2.45 11.35
C ASP A 4 17.72 -1.66 12.62
N GLY A 5 17.85 -0.33 12.50
CA GLY A 5 18.17 0.54 13.65
C GLY A 5 17.08 0.59 14.73
N ARG A 6 15.95 -0.09 14.54
CA ARG A 6 14.82 -0.18 15.48
C ARG A 6 14.74 -1.55 16.16
N GLY A 7 15.66 -2.47 15.86
CA GLY A 7 15.67 -3.82 16.42
C GLY A 7 14.75 -4.81 15.69
N SER A 8 14.19 -4.44 14.53
CA SER A 8 13.31 -5.30 13.74
C SER A 8 14.08 -6.13 12.73
N SER A 9 13.68 -7.39 12.54
CA SER A 9 14.23 -8.22 11.47
C SER A 9 13.76 -7.72 10.11
N VAL A 10 14.73 -7.45 9.23
CA VAL A 10 14.44 -6.98 7.88
C VAL A 10 14.01 -8.15 7.00
N LEU A 11 12.81 -8.00 6.44
CA LEU A 11 12.22 -8.94 5.49
C LEU A 11 12.85 -8.75 4.12
N ASP A 12 13.11 -9.85 3.43
CA ASP A 12 13.54 -9.79 2.04
C ASP A 12 12.35 -9.48 1.12
N ARG A 13 12.66 -9.16 -0.14
CA ARG A 13 11.62 -8.76 -1.11
C ARG A 13 10.56 -9.85 -1.32
N PRO A 14 10.91 -11.15 -1.52
CA PRO A 14 9.92 -12.21 -1.62
C PRO A 14 8.95 -12.26 -0.42
N GLU A 15 9.47 -12.13 0.80
CA GLU A 15 8.65 -12.17 2.01
C GLU A 15 7.72 -10.96 2.12
N CYS A 16 8.20 -9.76 1.79
CA CYS A 16 7.35 -8.57 1.71
C CYS A 16 6.18 -8.75 0.72
N LEU A 17 6.45 -9.33 -0.46
CA LEU A 17 5.42 -9.58 -1.47
C LEU A 17 4.41 -10.64 -1.00
N ARG A 18 4.88 -11.68 -0.30
CA ARG A 18 4.03 -12.71 0.30
C ARG A 18 3.07 -12.11 1.34
N LEU A 19 3.57 -11.26 2.23
CA LEU A 19 2.76 -10.61 3.26
C LEU A 19 1.75 -9.62 2.67
N LEU A 20 2.12 -8.87 1.62
CA LEU A 20 1.19 -8.02 0.87
C LEU A 20 0.03 -8.83 0.26
N ALA A 21 0.33 -9.99 -0.34
CA ALA A 21 -0.68 -10.87 -0.91
C ALA A 21 -1.65 -11.38 0.18
N LEU A 22 -1.13 -11.89 1.29
CA LEU A 22 -1.95 -12.38 2.40
C LEU A 22 -2.82 -11.28 3.04
N ALA A 23 -2.25 -10.08 3.23
CA ALA A 23 -3.00 -8.95 3.76
C ALA A 23 -4.10 -8.48 2.79
N SER A 24 -3.81 -8.46 1.49
CA SER A 24 -4.79 -8.20 0.44
C SER A 24 -5.93 -9.21 0.47
N GLU A 25 -5.65 -10.51 0.55
CA GLU A 25 -6.66 -11.58 0.63
C GLU A 25 -7.52 -11.48 1.89
N ALA A 26 -6.89 -11.19 3.03
CA ALA A 26 -7.59 -11.02 4.30
C ALA A 26 -8.44 -9.74 4.39
N GLY A 27 -8.42 -8.87 3.37
CA GLY A 27 -9.12 -7.59 3.38
C GLY A 27 -8.57 -6.61 4.41
N SER A 28 -7.26 -6.67 4.69
CA SER A 28 -6.60 -5.71 5.58
C SER A 28 -6.71 -4.28 5.03
N VAL A 29 -6.77 -3.31 5.94
CA VAL A 29 -6.67 -1.88 5.62
C VAL A 29 -5.19 -1.51 5.61
N GLY A 30 -4.75 -0.83 4.56
CA GLY A 30 -3.41 -0.23 4.50
C GLY A 30 -3.47 1.27 4.73
N HIS A 31 -2.31 1.91 4.72
CA HIS A 31 -2.17 3.36 4.88
C HIS A 31 -1.44 3.95 3.68
N LEU A 32 -2.07 4.92 3.03
CA LEU A 32 -1.45 5.69 1.95
C LEU A 32 -0.97 7.02 2.49
N ALA A 33 0.33 7.27 2.37
CA ALA A 33 0.97 8.54 2.64
C ALA A 33 1.29 9.27 1.32
N PHE A 34 0.87 10.53 1.21
CA PHE A 34 1.12 11.38 0.04
C PHE A 34 1.24 12.86 0.46
N SER A 35 1.86 13.66 -0.40
CA SER A 35 1.97 15.11 -0.21
C SER A 35 0.85 15.83 -0.94
N LEU A 36 0.32 16.90 -0.35
CA LEU A 36 -0.57 17.82 -1.06
C LEU A 36 0.25 18.75 -1.97
N PRO A 37 -0.34 19.32 -3.04
CA PRO A 37 0.37 20.13 -4.03
C PRO A 37 0.97 21.42 -3.45
N ASP A 38 0.47 21.89 -2.32
CA ASP A 38 0.88 23.13 -1.69
C ASP A 38 2.19 22.94 -0.90
N ALA A 39 3.26 23.57 -1.40
CA ALA A 39 4.60 23.41 -0.85
C ALA A 39 4.66 23.92 0.60
N GLY A 40 4.94 23.02 1.54
CA GLY A 40 5.11 23.34 2.96
C GLY A 40 4.11 22.66 3.90
N GLN A 41 3.11 21.95 3.38
CA GLN A 41 2.24 21.13 4.22
C GLN A 41 2.90 19.78 4.55
N PRO A 42 2.70 19.25 5.78
CA PRO A 42 3.14 17.91 6.12
C PRO A 42 2.39 16.86 5.27
N PRO A 43 2.98 15.68 5.03
CA PRO A 43 2.31 14.61 4.31
C PRO A 43 1.04 14.16 5.06
N VAL A 44 0.03 13.77 4.28
CA VAL A 44 -1.21 13.22 4.79
C VAL A 44 -1.12 11.69 4.72
N VAL A 45 -1.58 11.00 5.77
CA VAL A 45 -1.67 9.54 5.82
C VAL A 45 -3.13 9.14 6.02
N LEU A 46 -3.67 8.31 5.14
CA LEU A 46 -5.07 7.90 5.16
C LEU A 46 -5.23 6.38 5.09
N PRO A 47 -6.21 5.81 5.83
CA PRO A 47 -6.55 4.41 5.68
C PRO A 47 -7.17 4.16 4.30
N VAL A 48 -6.74 3.10 3.63
CA VAL A 48 -7.20 2.72 2.29
C VAL A 48 -7.47 1.22 2.22
N ASN A 49 -8.56 0.86 1.55
CA ASN A 49 -8.74 -0.51 1.07
C ASN A 49 -7.82 -0.72 -0.14
N PHE A 50 -7.14 -1.86 -0.18
CA PHE A 50 -6.21 -2.18 -1.26
C PHE A 50 -6.38 -3.61 -1.77
N ARG A 51 -5.84 -3.85 -2.96
CA ARG A 51 -5.55 -5.18 -3.48
C ARG A 51 -4.10 -5.24 -3.93
N PHE A 52 -3.50 -6.41 -3.79
CA PHE A 52 -2.19 -6.72 -4.34
C PHE A 52 -2.37 -7.71 -5.49
N ARG A 53 -2.06 -7.28 -6.72
CA ARG A 53 -2.28 -8.05 -7.96
C ARG A 53 -1.15 -7.76 -8.94
N ALA A 54 -0.62 -8.79 -9.61
CA ALA A 54 0.43 -8.67 -10.63
C ALA A 54 1.67 -7.85 -10.20
N GLY A 55 1.99 -7.83 -8.90
CA GLY A 55 3.11 -7.05 -8.36
C GLY A 55 2.79 -5.57 -8.11
N GLU A 56 1.55 -5.15 -8.32
CA GLU A 56 1.07 -3.79 -8.10
C GLU A 56 0.11 -3.72 -6.91
N ILE A 57 0.10 -2.55 -6.25
CA ILE A 57 -0.86 -2.20 -5.20
C ILE A 57 -1.93 -1.34 -5.84
N VAL A 58 -3.16 -1.83 -5.80
CA VAL A 58 -4.32 -1.17 -6.39
C VAL A 58 -5.20 -0.62 -5.29
N LEU A 59 -5.46 0.68 -5.36
CA LEU A 59 -6.25 1.42 -4.38
C LEU A 59 -7.47 2.01 -5.08
N ARG A 60 -8.61 2.07 -4.38
CA ARG A 60 -9.73 2.89 -4.82
C ARG A 60 -9.71 4.19 -4.03
N LEU A 61 -9.33 5.28 -4.71
CA LEU A 61 -9.44 6.63 -4.15
C LEU A 61 -10.79 7.25 -4.56
N GLY A 62 -11.36 8.05 -3.67
CA GLY A 62 -12.48 8.93 -4.02
C GLY A 62 -12.00 10.01 -4.99
N ALA A 63 -12.90 10.50 -5.84
CA ALA A 63 -12.60 11.61 -6.73
C ALA A 63 -12.25 12.89 -5.93
N GLY A 64 -11.37 13.73 -6.48
CA GLY A 64 -10.99 15.03 -5.94
C GLY A 64 -9.54 15.09 -5.48
N LEU A 65 -9.27 15.86 -4.42
CA LEU A 65 -7.93 16.24 -3.98
C LEU A 65 -6.97 15.05 -3.83
N MET A 66 -7.43 13.88 -3.37
CA MET A 66 -6.56 12.71 -3.20
C MET A 66 -6.11 12.11 -4.52
N SER A 67 -7.01 11.93 -5.50
CA SER A 67 -6.63 11.42 -6.82
C SER A 67 -5.72 12.40 -7.54
N GLU A 68 -6.01 13.71 -7.44
CA GLU A 68 -5.22 14.77 -8.07
C GLU A 68 -3.82 14.92 -7.45
N SER A 69 -3.70 14.76 -6.12
CA SER A 69 -2.42 14.89 -5.41
C SER A 69 -1.53 13.65 -5.52
N THR A 70 -2.10 12.50 -5.91
CA THR A 70 -1.34 11.24 -5.99
C THR A 70 -0.88 10.94 -7.40
N GLU A 71 -1.65 11.30 -8.43
CA GLU A 71 -1.29 11.02 -9.81
C GLU A 71 0.08 11.64 -10.19
N GLY A 72 1.01 10.80 -10.66
CA GLY A 72 2.34 11.22 -11.08
C GLY A 72 3.30 11.54 -9.94
N HIS A 73 2.89 11.37 -8.68
CA HIS A 73 3.68 11.72 -7.50
C HIS A 73 4.21 10.47 -6.77
N LEU A 74 5.32 10.65 -6.06
CA LEU A 74 5.83 9.63 -5.13
C LEU A 74 4.92 9.53 -3.92
N VAL A 75 4.48 8.31 -3.63
CA VAL A 75 3.67 7.97 -2.48
C VAL A 75 4.34 6.85 -1.68
N ALA A 76 3.94 6.70 -0.42
CA ALA A 76 4.27 5.54 0.37
C ALA A 76 2.99 4.82 0.78
N PHE A 77 2.97 3.50 0.62
CA PHE A 77 1.92 2.63 1.13
C PHE A 77 2.50 1.78 2.24
N GLU A 78 1.71 1.55 3.27
CA GLU A 78 2.08 0.72 4.41
C GLU A 78 0.94 -0.24 4.76
N VAL A 79 1.30 -1.45 5.17
CA VAL A 79 0.37 -2.36 5.84
C VAL A 79 1.12 -3.17 6.88
N ASP A 80 0.48 -3.37 8.03
CA ASP A 80 1.02 -4.15 9.13
C ASP A 80 0.02 -5.21 9.61
N ARG A 81 0.54 -6.10 10.47
CA ARG A 81 -0.27 -6.99 11.28
C ARG A 81 0.44 -7.30 12.58
N VAL A 82 -0.34 -7.38 13.64
CA VAL A 82 0.09 -7.87 14.96
C VAL A 82 -0.67 -9.15 15.29
N ASP A 83 0.06 -10.25 15.46
CA ASP A 83 -0.46 -11.48 16.04
C ASP A 83 -0.08 -11.53 17.53
N ARG A 84 -1.01 -11.09 18.37
CA ARG A 84 -0.81 -11.08 19.83
C ARG A 84 -0.73 -12.49 20.43
N SER A 85 -1.26 -13.50 19.75
CA SER A 85 -1.24 -14.88 20.25
C SER A 85 0.11 -15.55 20.01
N ALA A 86 0.73 -15.28 18.87
CA ALA A 86 2.08 -15.70 18.55
C ALA A 86 3.16 -14.79 19.16
N GLY A 87 2.80 -13.56 19.52
CA GLY A 87 3.75 -12.55 19.99
C GLY A 87 4.55 -11.90 18.86
N ASP A 88 4.10 -12.06 17.62
CA ASP A 88 4.79 -11.61 16.42
C ASP A 88 4.06 -10.43 15.76
N ALA A 89 4.84 -9.56 15.13
CA ALA A 89 4.32 -8.45 14.33
C ALA A 89 5.20 -8.24 13.11
N TRP A 90 4.59 -7.75 12.02
CA TRP A 90 5.31 -7.38 10.82
C TRP A 90 4.68 -6.12 10.22
N SER A 91 5.48 -5.37 9.46
CA SER A 91 5.00 -4.30 8.59
C SER A 91 5.72 -4.34 7.26
N VAL A 92 5.03 -3.93 6.20
CA VAL A 92 5.59 -3.77 4.86
C VAL A 92 5.32 -2.35 4.39
N LEU A 93 6.40 -1.61 4.11
CA LEU A 93 6.35 -0.28 3.53
C LEU A 93 6.82 -0.32 2.07
N VAL A 94 5.98 0.18 1.19
CA VAL A 94 6.23 0.28 -0.25
C VAL A 94 6.29 1.75 -0.64
N ARG A 95 7.28 2.12 -1.45
CA ARG A 95 7.40 3.46 -2.03
C ARG A 95 7.35 3.33 -3.53
N GLY A 96 6.60 4.19 -4.20
CA GLY A 96 6.43 4.12 -5.64
C GLY A 96 5.75 5.35 -6.21
N LEU A 97 5.67 5.39 -7.54
CA LEU A 97 4.90 6.40 -8.27
C LEU A 97 3.46 5.93 -8.36
N ALA A 98 2.52 6.79 -7.96
CA ALA A 98 1.10 6.53 -8.17
C ALA A 98 0.69 6.93 -9.60
N ARG A 99 -0.13 6.10 -10.22
CA ARG A 99 -0.67 6.29 -11.57
C ARG A 99 -2.17 6.05 -11.54
N LEU A 100 -2.93 6.91 -12.21
CA LEU A 100 -4.36 6.71 -12.37
C LEU A 100 -4.64 5.57 -13.37
N VAL A 101 -5.61 4.73 -13.05
CA VAL A 101 -6.07 3.64 -13.91
C VAL A 101 -7.34 4.07 -14.62
N ASP A 102 -7.22 4.54 -15.86
CA ASP A 102 -8.30 5.26 -16.53
C ASP A 102 -9.19 4.43 -17.51
N PRO A 103 -8.78 3.28 -18.08
CA PRO A 103 -9.72 2.48 -18.88
C PRO A 103 -10.70 1.65 -18.01
N PRO A 104 -12.00 1.60 -18.34
CA PRO A 104 -12.98 0.75 -17.66
C PRO A 104 -12.65 -0.75 -17.68
N GLN A 105 -11.81 -1.19 -18.62
CA GLN A 105 -11.34 -2.57 -18.72
C GLN A 105 -10.16 -2.83 -17.79
N GLU A 106 -9.13 -1.99 -17.82
CA GLU A 106 -7.97 -2.08 -16.92
C GLU A 106 -8.41 -2.00 -15.45
N ARG A 107 -9.34 -1.09 -15.14
CA ARG A 107 -9.97 -0.99 -13.82
C ARG A 107 -10.71 -2.27 -13.41
N ARG A 108 -11.40 -2.93 -14.34
CA ARG A 108 -12.09 -4.20 -14.04
C ARG A 108 -11.08 -5.32 -13.80
N SER A 109 -10.06 -5.43 -14.65
CA SER A 109 -9.02 -6.45 -14.52
C SER A 109 -8.23 -6.30 -13.22
N MET A 110 -7.96 -5.08 -12.78
CA MET A 110 -7.23 -4.81 -11.53
C MET A 110 -8.10 -5.00 -10.26
N MET A 111 -9.42 -4.90 -10.38
CA MET A 111 -10.35 -4.99 -9.24
C MET A 111 -11.09 -6.32 -9.12
N ALA A 112 -11.14 -7.13 -10.17
CA ALA A 112 -11.72 -8.46 -10.11
C ALA A 112 -10.90 -9.33 -9.14
N ALA A 113 -11.58 -9.95 -8.18
CA ALA A 113 -11.04 -11.15 -7.56
C ALA A 113 -11.06 -12.23 -8.65
N GLU A 114 -9.92 -12.81 -9.00
CA GLU A 114 -9.97 -14.06 -9.76
C GLU A 114 -10.75 -15.10 -8.94
N PRO A 115 -11.63 -15.89 -9.59
CA PRO A 115 -12.46 -16.88 -8.94
C PRO A 115 -11.65 -17.99 -8.25
#